data_AF-A0A0A3HUD9-F1
#
_entry.id   AF-A0A0A3HUD9-F1
#
_cell.length_a   1.000
_cell.length_b   1.000
_cell.length_c   1.000
_cell.angle_alpha   90.00
_cell.angle_beta   90.00
_cell.angle_gamma   90.00
#
_symmetry.space_group_name_H-M   'P 1'
#
loop_
_entity.id
_entity.type
_entity.pdbx_description
1 polymer ?
#
loop_
_entity_poly.entity_id
_entity_poly.type
_entity_poly.pdbx_seq_one_letter_code
_entity_poly.pdbx_strand_id
1 'polypeptide(L)' 'MNKEKETPEARRERLRQEELKRNPAGSIHGGGLQDLIGDLGWKGTGILIILIIVGIIIYLAFFN' A
#
# COMPACT_ATOMS: atom_id res chain seq x y z
N MET A 1 -22.38 4.98 -35.98
CA MET A 1 -21.64 5.09 -34.71
C MET A 1 -22.30 6.18 -33.88
N ASN A 2 -23.19 5.78 -32.97
CA ASN A 2 -24.04 6.70 -32.23
C ASN A 2 -23.15 7.43 -31.21
N LYS A 3 -22.93 8.74 -31.41
CA LYS A 3 -22.23 9.57 -30.43
C LYS A 3 -23.20 9.86 -29.30
N GLU A 4 -23.45 8.85 -28.46
CA GLU A 4 -24.12 9.04 -27.19
C GLU A 4 -23.34 10.12 -26.44
N LYS A 5 -24.01 11.22 -26.14
CA LYS A 5 -23.45 12.33 -25.37
C LYS A 5 -23.22 11.79 -23.96
N GLU A 6 -22.05 11.22 -23.69
CA GLU A 6 -21.61 10.91 -22.33
C GLU A 6 -21.80 12.16 -21.48
N THR A 7 -22.41 12.00 -20.30
CA THR A 7 -22.43 13.07 -19.33
C THR A 7 -20.99 13.44 -18.97
N PRO A 8 -20.71 14.70 -18.60
CA PRO A 8 -19.36 15.11 -18.18
C PRO A 8 -18.80 14.22 -17.06
N GLU A 9 -19.67 13.69 -16.19
CA GLU A 9 -19.32 12.76 -15.12
C GLU A 9 -18.91 11.39 -15.66
N ALA A 10 -19.70 10.80 -16.57
CA ALA A 10 -19.38 9.52 -17.19
C ALA A 10 -18.04 9.58 -17.95
N ARG A 11 -17.78 10.68 -18.66
CA ARG A 11 -16.51 10.89 -19.35
C ARG A 11 -15.32 10.96 -18.39
N ARG A 12 -15.48 11.64 -17.25
CA ARG A 12 -14.42 11.74 -16.21
C ARG A 12 -14.13 10.37 -15.61
N GLU A 13 -15.18 9.62 -15.27
CA GLU A 13 -15.03 8.29 -14.71
C GLU A 13 -14.38 7.33 -15.71
N ARG A 14 -14.76 7.38 -17.00
CA ARG A 14 -14.11 6.59 -18.05
C ARG A 14 -12.61 6.89 -18.16
N LEU A 15 -12.21 8.15 -18.14
CA LEU A 15 -10.79 8.54 -18.16
C LEU A 15 -10.04 8.06 -16.91
N ARG A 16 -10.66 8.14 -15.73
CA ARG A 16 -10.08 7.61 -14.48
C ARG A 16 -9.86 6.10 -14.58
N GLN A 17 -10.84 5.35 -15.09
CA GLN A 17 -10.75 3.91 -15.33
C GLN A 17 -9.69 3.56 -16.39
N GLU A 18 -9.56 4.35 -17.46
CA GLU A 18 -8.52 4.18 -18.48
C GLU A 18 -7.11 4.43 -17.91
N GLU A 19 -6.93 5.40 -16.99
CA GLU A 19 -5.67 5.61 -16.27
C GLU A 19 -5.33 4.45 -15.34
N LEU A 20 -6.27 3.98 -14.51
CA LEU A 20 -6.09 2.83 -13.63
C LEU A 20 -5.71 1.56 -14.41
N LYS A 21 -6.33 1.33 -15.58
CA LYS A 21 -6.01 0.21 -16.46
C LYS A 21 -4.63 0.32 -17.12
N ARG A 22 -4.22 1.55 -17.48
CA ARG A 22 -2.90 1.80 -18.09
C ARG A 22 -1.76 1.80 -17.08
N ASN A 23 -2.03 2.15 -15.83
CA ASN A 23 -1.05 2.18 -14.75
C ASN A 23 -1.51 1.36 -13.53
N PRO A 24 -1.58 0.02 -13.67
CA PRO A 24 -1.99 -0.86 -12.56
C PRO A 24 -1.01 -0.80 -11.38
N ALA A 25 0.24 -0.38 -11.61
CA ALA A 25 1.25 -0.21 -10.58
C ALA A 25 1.27 1.19 -9.93
N GLY A 26 0.43 2.12 -10.40
CA GLY A 26 0.32 3.48 -9.84
C GLY A 26 -0.11 3.50 -8.38
N SER A 27 -0.86 2.50 -7.92
CA SER A 27 -1.23 2.33 -6.51
C SER A 27 -0.19 1.56 -5.69
N ILE A 28 0.71 0.81 -6.33
CA ILE A 28 1.70 -0.03 -5.64
C ILE A 28 2.75 0.84 -4.93
N HIS A 29 3.02 2.05 -5.46
CA HIS A 29 3.95 3.01 -4.84
C HIS A 29 3.35 3.75 -3.62
N GLY A 30 2.08 3.50 -3.27
CA GLY A 30 1.44 4.14 -2.11
C GLY A 30 1.89 3.57 -0.77
N GLY A 31 2.18 2.26 -0.69
CA GLY A 31 2.44 1.58 0.58
C GLY A 31 3.90 1.65 1.02
N GLY A 32 4.28 2.76 1.68
CA GLY A 32 5.58 2.90 2.33
C GLY A 32 5.63 2.27 3.74
N LEU A 33 6.82 2.27 4.36
CA LEU A 33 6.94 1.90 5.79
C LEU A 33 6.11 2.82 6.68
N GLN A 34 5.91 4.07 6.27
CA GLN A 34 5.05 5.04 6.94
C GLN A 34 3.58 4.59 6.95
N ASP A 35 3.06 4.05 5.85
CA ASP A 35 1.71 3.52 5.78
C ASP A 35 1.57 2.25 6.62
N LEU A 36 2.58 1.37 6.60
CA LEU A 36 2.60 0.19 7.47
C LEU A 36 2.56 0.58 8.96
N ILE A 37 3.38 1.55 9.37
CA ILE A 37 3.43 2.03 10.77
C ILE A 37 2.13 2.77 11.13
N GLY A 38 1.54 3.49 10.18
CA GLY A 38 0.25 4.17 10.32
C GLY A 38 -0.90 3.19 10.54
N ASP A 39 -0.99 2.16 9.70
CA ASP A 39 -2.05 1.13 9.74
C ASP A 39 -1.91 0.18 10.93
N LEU A 40 -0.68 -0.23 11.31
CA LEU A 40 -0.44 -1.01 12.54
C LEU A 40 -0.66 -0.19 13.81
N GLY A 41 -0.52 1.13 13.70
CA GLY A 41 -0.46 2.05 14.81
C GLY A 41 0.76 1.85 15.71
N TRP A 42 0.89 2.73 16.71
CA TRP A 42 2.06 2.73 17.60
C TRP A 42 2.16 1.45 18.44
N LYS A 43 1.03 0.83 18.80
CA LYS A 43 0.99 -0.41 19.60
C LYS A 43 1.47 -1.62 18.79
N GLY A 44 0.97 -1.78 17.56
CA GLY A 44 1.38 -2.88 16.68
C GLY A 44 2.85 -2.77 16.29
N THR A 45 3.28 -1.55 15.95
CA THR A 45 4.68 -1.27 15.62
C THR A 45 5.61 -1.53 16.80
N GLY A 46 5.21 -1.16 18.03
CA GLY A 46 5.98 -1.45 19.24
C GLY A 46 6.16 -2.94 19.50
N ILE A 47 5.10 -3.74 19.34
CA ILE A 47 5.17 -5.20 19.48
C ILE A 47 6.09 -5.82 18.42
N LEU A 48 5.97 -5.36 17.16
CA LEU A 48 6.82 -5.83 16.06
C LEU A 48 8.31 -5.60 16.34
N ILE A 49 8.66 -4.41 16.84
CA ILE A 49 10.05 -4.07 17.20
C ILE A 49 10.56 -5.00 18.31
N ILE A 50 9.75 -5.26 19.35
CA ILE A 50 10.14 -6.17 20.43
C ILE A 50 10.42 -7.57 19.89
N LEU A 51 9.56 -8.09 19.01
CA LEU A 51 9.75 -9.41 18.39
C LEU A 51 11.06 -9.49 17.59
N ILE A 52 11.38 -8.45 16.81
CA ILE A 52 12.63 -8.39 16.04
C ILE A 52 13.84 -8.41 16.99
N ILE A 53 13.82 -7.60 18.05
CA ILE A 53 14.91 -7.55 19.04
C ILE A 53 15.11 -8.91 19.69
N VAL A 54 14.02 -9.56 20.14
CA VAL A 54 14.09 -10.89 20.76
C VAL A 54 14.65 -11.92 19.78
N GLY A 55 14.21 -11.91 18.52
CA GLY A 55 14.72 -12.80 17.48
C GLY A 55 16.23 -12.62 17.23
N ILE A 56 16.71 -11.37 17.21
CA ILE A 56 18.14 -11.06 17.10
C ILE A 56 18.91 -11.58 18.30
N ILE A 57 18.42 -11.37 19.52
CA ILE A 57 19.07 -11.87 20.74
C ILE A 57 19.20 -13.40 20.70
N ILE A 58 18.13 -14.10 20.32
CA ILE A 58 18.15 -15.56 20.17
C ILE A 58 19.18 -15.97 19.11
N TYR A 59 19.16 -15.33 17.94
CA TYR A 59 20.12 -15.65 16.87
C TYR A 59 21.57 -15.49 17.35
N LEU A 60 21.89 -14.37 17.98
CA LEU A 60 23.22 -14.09 18.50
C LEU A 60 23.63 -15.03 19.65
N ALA A 61 22.69 -15.50 20.46
CA ALA A 61 22.98 -16.39 21.58
C ALA A 61 23.25 -17.84 21.17
N PHE A 62 22.66 -18.30 20.06
CA PHE A 62 22.68 -19.71 19.66
C PHE A 62 23.46 -19.99 18.36
N PHE A 63 23.63 -19.00 17.48
CA PHE A 63 24.18 -19.20 16.14
C PHE A 63 25.39 -18.32 15.82
N ASN A 64 25.88 -17.54 16.78
CA ASN A 64 27.10 -16.75 16.70
C ASN A 64 28.03 -17.08 17.86
#